data_AF-A0A370U1Q7-F1
#
_entry.id   AF-A0A370U1Q7-F1
#
_cell.length_a   1.000
_cell.length_b   1.000
_cell.length_c   1.000
_cell.angle_alpha   90.00
_cell.angle_beta   90.00
_cell.angle_gamma   90.00
#
_symmetry.space_group_name_H-M   'P 1'
#
loop_
_entity.id
_entity.type
_entity.pdbx_description
1 polymer ?
#
loop_
_entity_poly.entity_id
_entity_poly.type
_entity_poly.pdbx_seq_one_letter_code
_entity_poly.pdbx_strand_id
1 'polypeptide(L)'
;MEQPRSPLGPIDGNRKRKGPELTPYERGRIIGARIAGLSARQIELEMKVSRSAVRGTIALEILRSNGVSLPRPGRPILYTERDRRSMLRNLRSYPKLTFQQRREDTGLKMSNTYIKNLARANSLFHWRAKKRPELTSKVAAIRLF
;
A
#
# COMPACT_ATOMS: atom_id res chain seq x y z
N MET A 1 -10.35 -42.59 0.32
CA MET A 1 -9.57 -42.36 1.55
C MET A 1 -8.78 -41.08 1.35
N GLU A 2 -9.15 -39.99 2.04
CA GLU A 2 -8.35 -38.76 2.03
C GLU A 2 -7.04 -39.00 2.77
N GLN A 3 -5.91 -38.61 2.16
CA GLN A 3 -4.61 -38.70 2.83
C GLN A 3 -4.43 -37.51 3.78
N PRO A 4 -3.93 -37.74 5.02
CA PRO A 4 -3.63 -36.66 5.94
C PRO A 4 -2.49 -35.78 5.41
N ARG A 5 -2.56 -34.47 5.68
CA ARG A 5 -1.49 -33.53 5.34
C ARG A 5 -0.22 -33.91 6.10
N SER A 6 0.93 -33.81 5.43
CA SER A 6 2.22 -33.99 6.10
C SER A 6 2.39 -32.97 7.25
N PRO A 7 2.91 -33.40 8.42
CA PRO A 7 3.14 -32.51 9.55
C PRO A 7 4.21 -31.45 9.20
N LEU A 8 4.11 -30.28 9.84
CA LEU A 8 5.11 -29.22 9.68
C LEU A 8 6.46 -29.70 10.20
N GLY A 9 7.53 -29.47 9.42
CA GLY A 9 8.90 -29.77 9.85
C GLY A 9 9.40 -28.80 10.95
N PRO A 10 10.48 -29.15 11.65
CA PRO A 10 11.07 -28.33 12.70
C PRO A 10 11.57 -26.98 12.16
N ILE A 11 11.41 -25.92 12.95
CA ILE A 11 11.85 -24.56 12.61
C ILE A 11 13.37 -24.47 12.81
N ASP A 12 14.12 -24.34 11.71
CA ASP A 12 15.55 -24.05 11.75
C ASP A 12 15.81 -22.53 11.79
N GLY A 13 16.30 -22.04 12.92
CA GLY A 13 16.67 -20.63 13.12
C GLY A 13 17.90 -20.19 12.30
N ASN A 14 18.72 -21.13 11.85
CA ASN A 14 19.92 -20.88 11.04
C ASN A 14 19.64 -20.88 9.54
N ARG A 15 18.37 -21.02 9.13
CA ARG A 15 18.00 -20.96 7.72
C ARG A 15 18.37 -19.59 7.15
N LYS A 16 19.43 -19.55 6.33
CA LYS A 16 19.85 -18.34 5.63
C LYS A 16 18.66 -17.75 4.87
N ARG A 17 18.26 -16.54 5.26
CA ARG A 17 17.21 -15.79 4.55
C ARG A 17 17.65 -15.61 3.10
N LYS A 18 16.69 -15.59 2.18
CA LYS A 18 16.96 -15.26 0.77
C LYS A 18 17.68 -13.91 0.74
N GLY A 19 18.77 -13.84 -0.03
CA GLY A 19 19.58 -12.63 -0.16
C GLY A 19 18.81 -11.44 -0.76
N PRO A 20 19.46 -10.26 -0.84
CA PRO A 20 18.86 -9.08 -1.42
C PRO A 20 18.43 -9.30 -2.88
N GLU A 21 17.55 -8.43 -3.38
CA GLU A 21 17.19 -8.41 -4.79
C GLU A 21 18.40 -8.02 -5.66
N LEU A 22 18.49 -8.60 -6.85
CA LEU A 22 19.44 -8.16 -7.87
C LEU A 22 19.25 -6.68 -8.18
N THR A 23 20.35 -5.95 -8.26
CA THR A 23 20.36 -4.55 -8.71
C THR A 23 20.02 -4.46 -10.21
N PRO A 24 19.56 -3.30 -10.69
CA PRO A 24 19.34 -3.09 -12.12
C PRO A 24 20.60 -3.34 -12.96
N TYR A 25 21.77 -2.97 -12.43
CA TYR A 25 23.05 -3.20 -13.07
C TYR A 25 23.37 -4.70 -13.23
N GLU A 26 23.19 -5.49 -12.15
CA GLU A 26 23.40 -6.94 -12.22
C GLU A 26 22.43 -7.61 -13.20
N ARG A 27 21.17 -7.15 -13.26
CA ARG A 27 20.22 -7.63 -14.27
C ARG A 27 20.66 -7.27 -15.68
N GLY A 28 21.12 -6.04 -15.90
CA GLY A 28 21.69 -5.60 -17.18
C GLY A 28 22.86 -6.47 -17.62
N ARG A 29 23.78 -6.81 -16.69
CA ARG A 29 24.88 -7.75 -16.97
C ARG A 29 24.40 -9.15 -17.35
N ILE A 30 23.39 -9.68 -16.66
CA ILE A 30 22.79 -10.99 -17.00
C ILE A 30 22.22 -10.97 -18.42
N ILE A 31 21.50 -9.91 -18.78
CA ILE A 31 20.88 -9.77 -20.10
C ILE A 31 21.93 -9.56 -21.19
N GLY A 32 22.94 -8.71 -20.94
CA GLY A 32 24.08 -8.55 -21.86
C GLY A 32 24.81 -9.87 -22.12
N ALA A 33 25.08 -10.64 -21.07
CA ALA A 33 25.69 -11.97 -21.20
C ALA A 33 24.79 -12.95 -21.98
N ARG A 34 23.46 -12.86 -21.80
CA ARG A 34 22.50 -13.67 -22.55
C ARG A 34 22.48 -13.29 -24.04
N ILE A 35 22.52 -12.00 -24.35
CA ILE A 35 22.61 -11.48 -25.73
C ILE A 35 23.91 -11.94 -26.39
N ALA A 36 25.02 -11.98 -25.64
CA ALA A 36 26.31 -12.52 -26.09
C ALA A 36 26.31 -14.06 -26.27
N GLY A 37 25.17 -14.74 -26.10
CA GLY A 37 25.03 -16.18 -26.36
C GLY A 37 25.35 -17.09 -25.17
N LEU A 38 25.68 -16.56 -23.99
CA LEU A 38 25.99 -17.41 -22.83
C LEU A 38 24.74 -18.17 -22.36
N SER A 39 24.96 -19.42 -21.92
CA SER A 39 23.93 -20.23 -21.28
C SER A 39 23.66 -19.75 -19.85
N ALA A 40 22.45 -19.97 -19.35
CA ALA A 40 22.11 -19.62 -17.96
C ALA A 40 23.03 -20.28 -16.91
N ARG A 41 23.64 -21.43 -17.23
CA ARG A 41 24.60 -22.11 -16.37
C ARG A 41 25.94 -21.38 -16.32
N GLN A 42 26.44 -20.92 -17.47
CA GLN A 42 27.66 -20.12 -17.54
C GLN A 42 27.48 -18.79 -16.81
N ILE A 43 26.34 -18.12 -17.01
CA ILE A 43 26.02 -16.85 -16.33
C ILE A 43 25.97 -17.03 -14.80
N GLU A 44 25.38 -18.12 -14.30
CA GLU A 44 25.36 -18.44 -12.88
C GLU A 44 26.77 -18.59 -12.29
N LEU A 45 27.66 -19.32 -12.98
CA LEU A 45 29.02 -19.55 -12.52
C LEU A 45 29.83 -18.24 -12.50
N GLU A 46 29.72 -17.45 -13.57
CA GLU A 46 30.43 -16.19 -13.73
C GLU A 46 29.96 -15.12 -12.74
N MET A 47 28.64 -14.95 -12.61
CA MET A 47 28.06 -13.88 -11.81
C MET A 47 27.78 -14.28 -10.36
N LYS A 48 27.95 -15.55 -9.99
CA LYS A 48 27.62 -16.11 -8.66
C LYS A 48 26.17 -15.85 -8.23
N VAL A 49 25.26 -15.79 -9.20
CA VAL A 49 23.82 -15.60 -9.00
C VAL A 49 23.11 -16.92 -9.21
N SER A 50 22.15 -17.26 -8.35
CA SER A 50 21.39 -18.51 -8.47
C SER A 50 20.77 -18.68 -9.86
N ARG A 51 20.82 -19.89 -10.40
CA ARG A 51 20.19 -20.23 -11.70
C ARG A 51 18.74 -19.77 -11.84
N SER A 52 17.97 -19.84 -10.75
CA SER A 52 16.57 -19.38 -10.71
C SER A 52 16.45 -17.87 -10.91
N ALA A 53 17.35 -17.08 -10.31
CA ALA A 53 17.37 -15.64 -10.48
C ALA A 53 17.81 -15.23 -11.90
N VAL A 54 18.77 -15.94 -12.50
CA VAL A 54 19.15 -15.74 -13.91
C VAL A 54 17.97 -16.00 -14.84
N ARG A 55 17.32 -17.17 -14.70
CA ARG A 55 16.14 -17.55 -15.51
C ARG A 55 14.99 -16.55 -15.34
N GLY A 56 14.68 -16.16 -14.10
CA GLY A 56 13.64 -15.18 -13.81
C GLY A 56 13.98 -13.77 -14.33
N THR A 57 15.26 -13.42 -14.41
CA THR A 57 15.70 -12.15 -15.02
C THR A 57 15.43 -12.18 -16.52
N ILE A 58 15.89 -13.22 -17.22
CA ILE A 58 15.68 -13.40 -18.67
C ILE A 58 14.19 -13.42 -19.01
N ALA A 59 13.37 -14.17 -18.27
CA ALA A 59 11.94 -14.33 -18.57
C ALA A 59 11.15 -13.02 -18.40
N LEU A 60 11.52 -12.18 -17.44
CA LEU A 60 10.81 -10.93 -17.13
C LEU A 60 11.40 -9.71 -17.82
N GLU A 61 12.48 -9.86 -18.59
CA GLU A 61 13.17 -8.73 -19.23
C GLU A 61 12.26 -7.93 -20.14
N ILE A 62 11.43 -8.62 -20.93
CA ILE A 62 10.47 -8.02 -21.87
C ILE A 62 9.48 -7.09 -21.13
N LEU A 63 9.18 -7.37 -19.86
CA LEU A 63 8.23 -6.60 -19.06
C LEU A 63 8.90 -5.47 -18.27
N ARG A 64 10.21 -5.55 -18.03
CA ARG A 64 10.94 -4.58 -17.21
C ARG A 64 11.36 -3.39 -18.05
N SER A 65 11.40 -2.22 -17.41
CA SER A 65 12.06 -1.03 -17.96
C SER A 65 13.34 -0.78 -17.15
N ASN A 66 14.47 -0.63 -17.86
CA ASN A 66 15.79 -0.34 -17.28
C ASN A 66 16.25 -1.33 -16.17
N GLY A 67 15.88 -2.61 -16.27
CA GLY A 67 16.25 -3.61 -15.25
C GLY A 67 15.64 -3.37 -13.86
N VAL A 68 14.68 -2.45 -13.72
CA VAL A 68 14.00 -2.15 -12.46
C VAL A 68 13.00 -3.27 -12.11
N SER A 69 12.87 -3.57 -10.82
CA SER A 69 11.89 -4.55 -10.34
C SER A 69 10.45 -4.09 -10.68
N LEU A 70 9.61 -5.01 -11.14
CA LEU A 70 8.19 -4.73 -11.36
C LEU A 70 7.49 -4.43 -10.02
N PRO A 71 6.53 -3.50 -10.00
CA PRO A 71 5.77 -3.21 -8.80
C PRO A 71 4.98 -4.45 -8.37
N ARG A 72 5.05 -4.77 -7.07
CA ARG A 72 4.24 -5.84 -6.51
C ARG A 72 2.79 -5.39 -6.44
N PRO A 73 1.81 -6.26 -6.74
CA PRO A 73 0.42 -5.93 -6.48
C PRO A 73 0.29 -5.62 -4.99
N GLY A 74 -0.24 -4.43 -4.69
CA GLY A 74 -0.52 -4.02 -3.32
C GLY A 74 -1.67 -4.84 -2.73
N ARG A 75 -1.91 -4.63 -1.43
CA ARG A 75 -3.08 -5.21 -0.76
C ARG A 75 -4.36 -4.75 -1.48
N PRO A 76 -5.31 -5.67 -1.79
CA PRO A 76 -6.60 -5.29 -2.33
C PRO A 76 -7.30 -4.25 -1.45
N ILE A 77 -7.94 -3.29 -2.10
CA ILE A 77 -8.65 -2.21 -1.40
C ILE A 77 -9.91 -2.80 -0.75
N LEU A 78 -10.08 -2.57 0.56
CA LEU A 78 -11.23 -3.06 1.32
C LEU A 78 -12.55 -2.34 0.98
N TYR A 79 -12.49 -1.03 0.74
CA TYR A 79 -13.65 -0.19 0.48
C TYR A 79 -13.66 0.28 -0.97
N THR A 80 -14.76 0.02 -1.67
CA THR A 80 -14.91 0.40 -3.07
C THR A 80 -14.94 1.91 -3.23
N GLU A 81 -14.75 2.39 -4.45
CA GLU A 81 -14.83 3.82 -4.74
C GLU A 81 -16.24 4.38 -4.46
N ARG A 82 -17.28 3.56 -4.62
CA ARG A 82 -18.66 3.92 -4.24
C ARG A 82 -18.77 4.18 -2.74
N ASP A 83 -18.19 3.32 -1.92
CA ASP A 83 -18.23 3.45 -0.46
C ASP A 83 -17.51 4.72 -0.01
N ARG A 84 -16.35 4.99 -0.60
CA ARG A 84 -15.58 6.22 -0.34
C ARG A 84 -16.38 7.46 -0.69
N ARG A 85 -17.02 7.49 -1.86
CA ARG A 85 -17.90 8.61 -2.27
C ARG A 85 -19.09 8.80 -1.33
N SER A 86 -19.71 7.71 -0.88
CA SER A 86 -20.82 7.76 0.08
C SER A 86 -20.38 8.42 1.40
N MET A 87 -19.23 7.98 1.94
CA MET A 87 -18.64 8.56 3.14
C MET A 87 -18.24 10.03 2.94
N LEU A 88 -17.64 10.38 1.80
CA LEU A 88 -17.28 11.76 1.46
C LEU A 88 -18.49 12.68 1.36
N ARG A 89 -19.61 12.20 0.79
CA ARG A 89 -20.85 12.96 0.76
C ARG A 89 -21.37 13.21 2.17
N ASN A 90 -21.41 12.18 3.02
CA ASN A 90 -21.82 12.34 4.42
C ASN A 90 -20.91 13.32 5.18
N LEU A 91 -19.58 13.24 4.97
CA LEU A 91 -18.61 14.21 5.50
C LEU A 91 -18.96 15.64 5.12
N ARG A 92 -19.24 15.91 3.84
CA ARG A 92 -19.56 17.27 3.36
C ARG A 92 -20.93 17.77 3.84
N SER A 93 -21.95 16.93 3.78
CA SER A 93 -23.33 17.31 4.13
C SER A 93 -23.50 17.55 5.63
N TYR A 94 -22.86 16.71 6.45
CA TYR A 94 -23.07 16.73 7.90
C TYR A 94 -21.74 16.83 8.64
N PRO A 95 -21.16 18.03 8.72
CA PRO A 95 -19.82 18.22 9.24
C PRO A 95 -19.66 17.83 10.72
N LYS A 96 -20.69 18.03 11.52
CA LYS A 96 -20.60 17.87 12.99
C LYS A 96 -20.88 16.45 13.48
N LEU A 97 -21.20 15.50 12.60
CA LEU A 97 -21.49 14.13 13.01
C LEU A 97 -20.25 13.42 13.56
N THR A 98 -20.48 12.62 14.60
CA THR A 98 -19.47 11.73 15.17
C THR A 98 -19.16 10.58 14.21
N PHE A 99 -17.97 9.96 14.34
CA PHE A 99 -17.62 8.83 13.47
C PHE A 99 -18.59 7.66 13.54
N GLN A 100 -19.23 7.43 14.70
CA GLN A 100 -20.22 6.36 14.84
C GLN A 100 -21.49 6.67 14.05
N GLN A 101 -22.04 7.88 14.20
CA GLN A 101 -23.22 8.32 13.45
C GLN A 101 -22.99 8.21 11.93
N ARG A 102 -21.79 8.57 11.45
CA ARG A 102 -21.45 8.41 10.03
C ARG A 102 -21.48 6.97 9.55
N ARG A 103 -21.08 6.02 10.40
CA ARG A 103 -21.14 4.59 10.07
C ARG A 103 -22.58 4.10 10.01
N GLU A 104 -23.42 4.57 10.92
CA GLU A 104 -24.85 4.26 10.95
C GLU A 104 -25.54 4.81 9.69
N ASP A 105 -25.31 6.08 9.34
CA ASP A 105 -25.89 6.72 8.14
C ASP A 105 -25.45 6.08 6.82
N THR A 106 -24.19 5.64 6.74
CA THR A 106 -23.62 5.10 5.49
C THR A 106 -23.71 3.58 5.40
N GLY A 107 -23.97 2.89 6.52
CA GLY A 107 -23.87 1.43 6.63
C GLY A 107 -22.44 0.88 6.55
N LEU A 108 -21.41 1.75 6.51
CA LEU A 108 -20.02 1.37 6.26
C LEU A 108 -19.25 1.20 7.58
N LYS A 109 -18.56 0.06 7.75
CA LYS A 109 -17.76 -0.23 8.96
C LYS A 109 -16.33 0.32 8.91
N MET A 110 -16.15 1.52 8.35
CA MET A 110 -14.84 2.17 8.23
C MET A 110 -14.23 2.51 9.60
N SER A 111 -12.92 2.28 9.74
CA SER A 111 -12.18 2.67 10.95
C SER A 111 -12.04 4.19 11.05
N ASN A 112 -11.91 4.72 12.27
CA ASN A 112 -11.78 6.16 12.50
C ASN A 112 -10.56 6.74 11.76
N THR A 113 -9.44 6.03 11.75
CA THR A 113 -8.22 6.42 11.04
C THR A 113 -8.45 6.49 9.52
N TYR A 114 -9.21 5.55 8.97
CA TYR A 114 -9.55 5.55 7.55
C TYR A 114 -10.40 6.79 7.18
N ILE A 115 -11.45 7.07 7.97
CA ILE A 115 -12.31 8.26 7.74
C ILE A 115 -11.49 9.55 7.84
N LYS A 116 -10.60 9.67 8.83
CA LYS A 116 -9.68 10.81 8.96
C LYS A 116 -8.76 10.98 7.76
N ASN A 117 -8.13 9.89 7.30
CA ASN A 117 -7.25 9.93 6.13
C ASN A 117 -8.01 10.28 4.86
N LEU A 118 -9.23 9.75 4.70
CA LEU A 118 -10.11 10.07 3.58
C LEU A 118 -10.48 11.56 3.57
N ALA A 119 -10.83 12.13 4.73
CA ALA A 119 -11.11 13.56 4.87
C ALA A 119 -9.88 14.42 4.59
N ARG A 120 -8.70 14.03 5.07
CA ARG A 120 -7.44 14.75 4.84
C ARG A 120 -7.05 14.74 3.35
N ALA A 121 -7.15 13.58 2.69
CA ALA A 121 -6.87 13.45 1.26
C ALA A 121 -7.80 14.31 0.39
N ASN A 122 -8.98 14.67 0.92
CA ASN A 122 -9.97 15.52 0.24
C ASN A 122 -10.03 16.95 0.81
N SER A 123 -9.01 17.38 1.56
CA SER A 123 -8.91 18.74 2.13
C SER A 123 -10.07 19.15 3.05
N LEU A 124 -10.77 18.19 3.68
CA LEU A 124 -11.89 18.43 4.59
C LEU A 124 -11.46 18.60 6.07
N PHE A 125 -10.16 18.75 6.34
CA PHE A 125 -9.63 18.82 7.71
C PHE A 125 -9.58 20.23 8.30
N HIS A 126 -9.70 21.25 7.45
CA HIS A 126 -9.65 22.67 7.81
C HIS A 126 -11.00 23.35 7.69
N TRP A 127 -12.05 22.74 8.22
CA TRP A 127 -13.30 23.47 8.33
C TRP A 127 -13.08 24.62 9.29
N ARG A 128 -12.93 25.81 8.70
CA ARG A 128 -12.82 27.08 9.41
C ARG A 128 -13.94 27.10 10.42
N ALA A 129 -13.57 26.90 11.69
CA ALA A 129 -14.48 27.09 12.79
C ALA A 129 -15.11 28.48 12.57
N LYS A 130 -16.45 28.50 12.63
CA LYS A 130 -17.37 29.63 12.48
C LYS A 130 -16.72 31.03 12.51
N LYS A 131 -17.22 31.94 11.65
CA LYS A 131 -17.04 33.40 11.86
C LYS A 131 -17.19 33.72 13.35
N ARG A 132 -16.30 34.56 13.89
CA ARG A 132 -16.41 35.08 15.26
C ARG A 132 -17.84 35.58 15.44
N PRO A 133 -18.61 35.11 16.45
CA PRO A 133 -19.94 35.64 16.69
C PRO A 133 -19.82 37.14 16.91
N GLU A 134 -20.74 37.91 16.32
CA GLU A 134 -20.78 39.36 16.47
C GLU A 134 -20.86 39.72 17.95
N LEU A 135 -20.23 40.83 18.34
CA LEU A 135 -20.17 41.28 19.73
C LEU A 135 -21.52 41.89 20.12
N THR A 136 -22.53 41.05 20.33
CA THR A 136 -23.81 41.46 20.90
C THR A 136 -23.64 41.68 22.41
N SER A 137 -24.44 42.56 23.00
CA SER A 137 -24.46 42.82 24.46
C SER A 137 -24.51 41.54 25.31
N LYS A 138 -25.30 40.56 24.89
CA LYS A 138 -25.39 39.23 25.51
C LYS A 138 -24.06 38.46 25.51
N VAL A 139 -23.31 38.50 24.40
CA VAL A 139 -22.02 37.80 24.24
C VAL A 139 -20.92 38.53 25.01
N ALA A 140 -20.99 39.85 25.10
CA ALA A 140 -20.06 40.66 25.89
C ALA A 140 -20.19 40.39 27.40
N ALA A 141 -21.42 40.27 27.91
CA ALA A 141 -21.67 39.94 29.32
C ALA A 141 -21.06 38.60 29.74
N ILE A 142 -21.11 37.58 28.87
CA ILE A 142 -20.52 36.25 29.12
C ILE A 142 -18.98 36.31 29.23
N ARG A 143 -18.32 37.35 28.68
CA ARG A 143 -16.86 37.49 28.70
C ARG A 143 -16.31 38.31 29.89
N LEU A 144 -17.18 39.00 30.61
CA LEU A 144 -16.82 39.87 31.74
C LEU A 144 -16.89 39.14 33.11
N PHE A 145 -17.30 37.86 33.11
CA PHE A 145 -17.22 36.93 34.23
C PHE A 145 -16.24 35.80 33.89
#